data_AF-A0A553UKR4-F1
#
_entry.id   AF-A0A553UKR4-F1
#
_cell.length_a   1.000
_cell.length_b   1.000
_cell.length_c   1.000
_cell.angle_alpha   90.00
_cell.angle_beta   90.00
_cell.angle_gamma   90.00
#
_symmetry.space_group_name_H-M   'P 1'
#
loop_
_entity.id
_entity.type
_entity.pdbx_description
1 polymer ?
#
loop_
_entity_poly.entity_id
_entity_poly.type
_entity_poly.pdbx_seq_one_letter_code
_entity_poly.pdbx_strand_id
1 'polypeptide(L)'
;MLDLETLLSLKRLGPYNGDLQAHLDNLKLIGKYTPKIALVEIALRNSLDHLLSAKDTEWINNSTDPRVIQMRTETLKACKATTLNHDSHLSKMTLGMVIYLIRQEKLLAHILDATKIELQSYDPSNKKRHFINGRKSHLNHYHKAEAVLSLFHILRNRCYHWENITKVRVGKNGQTYPRLTTKILDNFIGIHPSKIEKFLEDLLRAFGEDLLRYANH
;
A
#
# COMPACT_ATOMS: atom_id res chain seq x y z
N MET A 1 16.07 7.54 34.95
CA MET A 1 15.05 6.94 34.06
C MET A 1 14.69 7.99 33.03
N LEU A 2 14.63 7.67 31.73
CA LEU A 2 14.23 8.64 30.71
C LEU A 2 12.73 8.94 30.84
N ASP A 3 12.33 10.19 30.66
CA ASP A 3 10.91 10.57 30.63
C ASP A 3 10.24 10.15 29.30
N LEU A 4 8.91 10.20 29.28
CA LEU A 4 8.12 9.75 28.14
C LEU A 4 8.33 10.61 26.88
N GLU A 5 8.54 11.91 27.05
CA GLU A 5 8.82 12.83 25.94
C GLU A 5 10.16 12.52 25.28
N THR A 6 11.16 12.14 26.06
CA THR A 6 12.47 11.70 25.59
C THR A 6 12.36 10.36 24.87
N LEU A 7 11.58 9.41 25.42
CA LEU A 7 11.38 8.08 24.81
C LEU A 7 10.62 8.15 23.49
N LEU A 8 9.65 9.06 23.35
CA LEU A 8 8.85 9.20 22.12
C LEU A 8 9.43 10.23 21.13
N SER A 9 10.19 11.21 21.61
CA SER A 9 10.63 12.43 20.92
C SER A 9 9.52 13.41 20.59
N LEU A 10 9.79 14.71 20.81
CA LEU A 10 8.89 15.81 20.41
C LEU A 10 8.55 15.77 18.91
N LYS A 11 9.49 15.35 18.06
CA LYS A 11 9.26 15.22 16.60
C LYS A 11 8.18 14.17 16.28
N ARG A 12 8.11 13.06 17.01
CA ARG A 12 7.08 12.03 16.84
C ARG A 12 5.71 12.48 17.31
N LEU A 13 5.67 13.29 18.38
CA LEU A 13 4.44 13.82 18.97
C LEU A 13 3.90 15.05 18.23
N GLY A 14 4.74 15.77 17.49
CA GLY A 14 4.35 16.97 16.73
C GLY A 14 3.12 16.77 15.81
N PRO A 15 3.01 15.68 15.03
CA PRO A 15 1.81 15.37 14.24
C PRO A 15 0.52 15.18 15.06
N TYR A 16 0.61 15.05 16.37
CA TYR A 16 -0.50 14.90 17.32
C TYR A 16 -0.65 16.14 18.22
N ASN A 17 0.05 17.24 17.91
CA ASN A 17 0.08 18.46 18.74
C ASN A 17 0.52 18.20 20.20
N GLY A 18 1.38 17.19 20.43
CA GLY A 18 1.80 16.79 21.78
C GLY A 18 0.84 15.84 22.50
N ASP A 19 -0.31 15.49 21.89
CA ASP A 19 -1.30 14.61 22.51
C ASP A 19 -0.83 13.14 22.50
N LEU A 20 -0.45 12.66 23.69
CA LEU A 20 -0.01 11.28 23.93
C LEU A 20 -1.13 10.26 23.70
N GLN A 21 -2.37 10.62 24.04
CA GLN A 21 -3.52 9.73 23.87
C GLN A 21 -3.84 9.57 22.38
N ALA A 22 -3.84 10.66 21.62
CA ALA A 22 -4.00 10.61 20.17
C ALA A 22 -2.89 9.80 19.48
N HIS A 23 -1.64 9.89 19.95
CA HIS A 23 -0.54 9.05 19.46
C HIS A 23 -0.81 7.56 19.75
N LEU A 24 -1.19 7.22 20.97
CA LEU A 24 -1.49 5.84 21.35
C LEU A 24 -2.70 5.28 20.59
N ASP A 25 -3.74 6.07 20.37
CA ASP A 25 -4.92 5.64 19.61
C ASP A 25 -4.60 5.44 18.12
N ASN A 26 -3.69 6.22 17.55
CA ASN A 26 -3.15 5.93 16.22
C ASN A 26 -2.42 4.57 16.17
N LEU A 27 -1.62 4.23 17.19
CA LEU A 27 -0.96 2.91 17.26
C LEU A 27 -1.99 1.77 17.36
N LYS A 28 -3.04 1.94 18.16
CA LYS A 28 -4.15 0.96 18.25
C LYS A 28 -4.85 0.79 16.89
N LEU A 29 -5.09 1.88 16.17
CA LEU A 29 -5.66 1.84 14.81
C LEU A 29 -4.75 1.11 13.83
N ILE A 30 -3.44 1.34 13.87
CA ILE A 30 -2.47 0.59 13.07
C ILE A 30 -2.55 -0.91 13.41
N GLY A 31 -2.61 -1.26 14.70
CA GLY A 31 -2.80 -2.63 15.16
C GLY A 31 -4.06 -3.27 14.58
N LYS A 32 -5.20 -2.54 14.62
CA LYS A 32 -6.47 -2.98 14.04
C LYS A 32 -6.36 -3.30 12.54
N TYR A 33 -5.66 -2.47 11.76
CA TYR A 33 -5.56 -2.64 10.31
C TYR A 33 -4.47 -3.63 9.87
N THR A 34 -3.55 -4.00 10.77
CA THR A 34 -2.38 -4.84 10.47
C THR A 34 -2.73 -6.18 9.82
N PRO A 35 -3.74 -6.95 10.28
CA PRO A 35 -4.11 -8.21 9.64
C PRO A 35 -4.55 -8.03 8.17
N LYS A 36 -5.39 -7.04 7.90
CA LYS A 36 -5.85 -6.73 6.53
C LYS A 36 -4.70 -6.27 5.63
N ILE A 37 -3.80 -5.43 6.14
CA ILE A 37 -2.60 -4.99 5.40
C ILE A 37 -1.70 -6.18 5.05
N ALA A 38 -1.44 -7.06 6.03
CA ALA A 38 -0.65 -8.26 5.80
C ALA A 38 -1.27 -9.18 4.74
N LEU A 39 -2.59 -9.38 4.77
CA LEU A 39 -3.28 -10.18 3.76
C LEU A 39 -3.18 -9.59 2.36
N VAL A 40 -3.31 -8.27 2.21
CA VAL A 40 -3.08 -7.61 0.92
C VAL A 40 -1.63 -7.80 0.45
N GLU A 41 -0.63 -7.67 1.32
CA GLU A 41 0.78 -7.89 0.92
C GLU A 41 1.03 -9.34 0.47
N ILE A 42 0.51 -10.31 1.21
CA ILE A 42 0.62 -11.73 0.88
C ILE A 42 -0.07 -12.01 -0.46
N ALA A 43 -1.29 -11.51 -0.66
CA ALA A 43 -2.03 -11.68 -1.89
C ALA A 43 -1.30 -11.05 -3.10
N LEU A 44 -0.75 -9.84 -2.95
CA LEU A 44 0.05 -9.19 -4.00
C LEU A 44 1.26 -10.04 -4.39
N ARG A 45 2.03 -10.51 -3.40
CA ARG A 45 3.24 -11.28 -3.61
C ARG A 45 2.94 -12.62 -4.28
N ASN A 46 1.94 -13.35 -3.78
CA ASN A 46 1.57 -14.66 -4.33
C ASN A 46 0.94 -14.54 -5.71
N SER A 47 0.19 -13.47 -5.99
CA SER A 47 -0.38 -13.23 -7.32
C SER A 47 0.71 -12.88 -8.34
N LEU A 48 1.69 -12.05 -7.95
CA LEU A 48 2.87 -11.77 -8.78
C LEU A 48 3.61 -13.07 -9.11
N ASP A 49 3.89 -13.86 -8.08
CA ASP A 49 4.63 -15.12 -8.24
C ASP A 49 3.89 -16.10 -9.14
N HIS A 50 2.60 -16.32 -8.89
CA HIS A 50 1.77 -17.20 -9.71
C HIS A 50 1.82 -16.83 -11.20
N LEU A 51 1.71 -15.54 -11.52
CA LEU A 51 1.70 -15.06 -12.92
C LEU A 51 3.08 -15.17 -13.59
N LEU A 52 4.18 -14.98 -12.86
CA LEU A 52 5.53 -15.08 -13.41
C LEU A 52 6.01 -16.53 -13.50
N SER A 53 5.68 -17.35 -12.51
CA SER A 53 5.99 -18.78 -12.48
C SER A 53 5.31 -19.57 -13.59
N ALA A 54 4.21 -19.06 -14.15
CA ALA A 54 3.60 -19.62 -15.36
C ALA A 54 4.49 -19.52 -16.61
N LYS A 55 5.47 -18.60 -16.63
CA LYS A 55 6.45 -18.43 -17.72
C LYS A 55 7.80 -19.03 -17.35
N ASP A 56 8.23 -18.84 -16.10
CA ASP A 56 9.50 -19.32 -15.57
C ASP A 56 9.36 -19.56 -14.06
N THR A 57 9.37 -20.82 -13.63
CA THR A 57 9.23 -21.21 -12.22
C THR A 57 10.37 -20.70 -11.34
N GLU A 58 11.50 -20.35 -11.93
CA GLU A 58 12.68 -19.82 -11.26
C GLU A 58 12.93 -18.36 -11.67
N TRP A 59 11.87 -17.61 -12.05
CA TRP A 59 11.98 -16.24 -12.56
C TRP A 59 12.78 -15.31 -11.66
N ILE A 60 12.76 -15.53 -10.33
CA ILE A 60 13.58 -14.75 -9.40
C ILE A 60 15.05 -15.02 -9.68
N ASN A 61 15.47 -16.27 -9.77
CA ASN A 61 16.86 -16.71 -9.97
C ASN A 61 17.37 -16.46 -11.40
N ASN A 62 16.47 -16.49 -12.38
CA ASN A 62 16.79 -16.22 -13.78
C ASN A 62 16.67 -14.73 -14.16
N SER A 63 16.14 -13.89 -13.27
CA SER A 63 15.93 -12.48 -13.57
C SER A 63 17.23 -11.75 -13.92
N THR A 64 17.18 -11.00 -15.02
CA THR A 64 18.22 -10.04 -15.44
C THR A 64 17.94 -8.62 -14.94
N ASP A 65 16.84 -8.38 -14.22
CA ASP A 65 16.53 -7.06 -13.67
C ASP A 65 17.55 -6.69 -12.58
N PRO A 66 18.25 -5.54 -12.70
CA PRO A 66 19.27 -5.13 -11.73
C PRO A 66 18.77 -5.05 -10.28
N ARG A 67 17.50 -4.68 -10.06
CA ARG A 67 16.90 -4.61 -8.73
C ARG A 67 16.62 -6.00 -8.16
N VAL A 68 16.24 -6.96 -9.00
CA VAL A 68 16.09 -8.36 -8.57
C VAL A 68 17.45 -8.95 -8.23
N ILE A 69 18.46 -8.72 -9.07
CA ILE A 69 19.85 -9.15 -8.82
C ILE A 69 20.33 -8.60 -7.47
N GLN A 70 20.20 -7.29 -7.25
CA GLN A 70 20.59 -6.63 -6.01
C GLN A 70 19.85 -7.22 -4.80
N MET A 71 18.53 -7.35 -4.89
CA MET A 71 17.71 -7.93 -3.83
C MET A 71 18.18 -9.34 -3.45
N ARG A 72 18.48 -10.21 -4.43
CA ARG A 72 18.99 -11.56 -4.15
C ARG A 72 20.32 -11.52 -3.42
N THR A 73 21.26 -10.71 -3.89
CA THR A 73 22.59 -10.55 -3.25
C THR A 73 22.48 -10.04 -1.82
N GLU A 74 21.65 -9.03 -1.57
CA GLU A 74 21.41 -8.48 -0.23
C GLU A 74 20.73 -9.52 0.68
N THR A 75 19.78 -10.29 0.14
CA THR A 75 19.08 -11.34 0.88
C THR A 75 20.03 -12.48 1.28
N LEU A 76 20.88 -12.95 0.35
CA LEU A 76 21.90 -13.97 0.62
C LEU A 76 22.85 -13.51 1.72
N LYS A 77 23.34 -12.27 1.62
CA LYS A 77 24.23 -11.66 2.62
C LYS A 77 23.55 -11.57 3.99
N ALA A 78 22.31 -11.09 4.06
CA ALA A 78 21.56 -10.98 5.30
C ALA A 78 21.29 -12.34 5.96
N CYS A 79 21.02 -13.37 5.14
CA CYS A 79 20.77 -14.73 5.61
C CYS A 79 22.04 -15.54 5.90
N LYS A 80 23.24 -15.00 5.59
CA LYS A 80 24.52 -15.72 5.65
C LYS A 80 24.47 -17.06 4.86
N ALA A 81 23.77 -17.06 3.74
CA ALA A 81 23.56 -18.24 2.90
C ALA A 81 24.33 -18.12 1.57
N THR A 82 24.80 -19.25 1.05
CA THR A 82 25.45 -19.34 -0.27
C THR A 82 24.43 -19.47 -1.40
N THR A 83 23.27 -20.08 -1.11
CA THR A 83 22.14 -20.20 -2.01
C THR A 83 20.83 -20.13 -1.22
N LEU A 84 19.75 -19.70 -1.86
CA LEU A 84 18.40 -19.68 -1.32
C LEU A 84 17.45 -20.22 -2.38
N ASN A 85 16.40 -20.91 -1.95
CA ASN A 85 15.34 -21.31 -2.86
C ASN A 85 14.46 -20.12 -3.24
N HIS A 86 13.69 -20.29 -4.31
CA HIS A 86 12.76 -19.31 -4.84
C HIS A 86 11.85 -18.70 -3.76
N ASP A 87 11.18 -19.55 -2.98
CA ASP A 87 10.28 -19.13 -1.89
C ASP A 87 10.98 -18.30 -0.80
N SER A 88 12.25 -18.60 -0.52
CA SER A 88 13.05 -17.84 0.45
C SER A 88 13.35 -16.43 -0.03
N HIS A 89 13.54 -16.23 -1.34
CA HIS A 89 13.64 -14.90 -1.91
C HIS A 89 12.28 -14.20 -1.94
N LEU A 90 11.25 -14.89 -2.41
CA LEU A 90 9.90 -14.36 -2.52
C LEU A 90 9.37 -13.84 -1.17
N SER A 91 9.50 -14.65 -0.11
CA SER A 91 9.06 -14.28 1.25
C SER A 91 9.76 -13.06 1.83
N LYS A 92 11.00 -12.78 1.41
CA LYS A 92 11.82 -11.65 1.86
C LYS A 92 11.70 -10.42 0.94
N MET A 93 11.01 -10.56 -0.19
CA MET A 93 10.78 -9.47 -1.11
C MET A 93 9.94 -8.37 -0.46
N THR A 94 10.46 -7.14 -0.46
CA THR A 94 9.76 -5.98 0.09
C THR A 94 8.53 -5.65 -0.75
N LEU A 95 7.50 -5.04 -0.15
CA LEU A 95 6.33 -4.57 -0.91
C LEU A 95 6.72 -3.62 -2.04
N GLY A 96 7.71 -2.75 -1.81
CA GLY A 96 8.21 -1.84 -2.84
C GLY A 96 8.75 -2.59 -4.06
N MET A 97 9.45 -3.70 -3.84
CA MET A 97 9.95 -4.56 -4.92
C MET A 97 8.82 -5.31 -5.62
N VAL A 98 7.84 -5.86 -4.88
CA VAL A 98 6.65 -6.50 -5.44
C VAL A 98 5.89 -5.52 -6.36
N ILE A 99 5.60 -4.31 -5.87
CA ILE A 99 4.90 -3.28 -6.65
C ILE A 99 5.72 -2.86 -7.88
N TYR A 100 7.04 -2.73 -7.74
CA TYR A 100 7.92 -2.43 -8.86
C TYR A 100 7.79 -3.48 -9.97
N LEU A 101 7.89 -4.77 -9.63
CA LEU A 101 7.79 -5.86 -10.59
C LEU A 101 6.42 -5.94 -11.25
N ILE A 102 5.34 -5.81 -10.47
CA ILE A 102 3.97 -5.75 -11.01
C ILE A 102 3.83 -4.68 -12.09
N ARG A 103 4.46 -3.50 -11.88
CA ARG A 103 4.45 -2.40 -12.85
C ARG A 103 5.33 -2.68 -14.06
N GLN A 104 6.55 -3.20 -13.87
CA GLN A 104 7.44 -3.54 -14.99
C GLN A 104 6.81 -4.58 -15.91
N GLU A 105 6.19 -5.61 -15.32
CA GLU A 105 5.56 -6.71 -16.02
C GLU A 105 4.13 -6.40 -16.50
N LYS A 106 3.62 -5.19 -16.22
CA LYS A 106 2.27 -4.72 -16.58
C LYS A 106 1.15 -5.66 -16.08
N LEU A 107 1.36 -6.28 -14.91
CA LEU A 107 0.45 -7.28 -14.33
C LEU A 107 -0.68 -6.67 -13.49
N LEU A 108 -0.68 -5.34 -13.34
CA LEU A 108 -1.55 -4.63 -12.41
C LEU A 108 -3.04 -4.99 -12.53
N ALA A 109 -3.57 -4.97 -13.76
CA ALA A 109 -4.97 -5.31 -14.05
C ALA A 109 -5.26 -6.83 -14.03
N HIS A 110 -4.23 -7.68 -14.04
CA HIS A 110 -4.37 -9.12 -13.89
C HIS A 110 -4.44 -9.54 -12.42
N ILE A 111 -3.83 -8.75 -11.54
CA ILE A 111 -3.76 -9.02 -10.10
C ILE A 111 -4.91 -8.38 -9.33
N LEU A 112 -5.32 -7.16 -9.71
CA LEU A 112 -6.30 -6.37 -8.97
C LEU A 112 -7.53 -6.07 -9.82
N ASP A 113 -8.67 -6.67 -9.49
CA ASP A 113 -9.95 -6.29 -10.10
C ASP A 113 -10.46 -4.95 -9.52
N ALA A 114 -10.01 -3.85 -10.11
CA ALA A 114 -10.45 -2.51 -9.74
C ALA A 114 -11.79 -2.06 -10.39
N THR A 115 -12.56 -2.94 -11.04
CA THR A 115 -13.83 -2.55 -11.69
C THR A 115 -14.84 -1.99 -10.70
N LYS A 116 -15.00 -2.66 -9.55
CA LYS A 116 -15.93 -2.29 -8.46
C LYS A 116 -15.41 -1.19 -7.53
N ILE A 117 -14.18 -0.72 -7.73
CA ILE A 117 -13.59 0.33 -6.87
C ILE A 117 -14.19 1.69 -7.20
N GLU A 118 -14.72 2.34 -6.17
CA GLU A 118 -15.27 3.70 -6.20
C GLU A 118 -14.42 4.67 -5.39
N LEU A 119 -13.49 5.37 -6.04
CA LEU A 119 -12.56 6.28 -5.37
C LEU A 119 -13.26 7.40 -4.57
N GLN A 120 -14.41 7.90 -5.05
CA GLN A 120 -15.25 8.89 -4.37
C GLN A 120 -15.74 8.45 -2.99
N SER A 121 -15.79 7.13 -2.74
CA SER A 121 -16.24 6.58 -1.45
C SER A 121 -15.17 6.71 -0.35
N TYR A 122 -13.92 6.95 -0.74
CA TYR A 122 -12.79 7.08 0.18
C TYR A 122 -12.57 8.51 0.67
N ASP A 123 -12.96 9.52 -0.11
CA ASP A 123 -12.95 10.92 0.30
C ASP A 123 -13.84 11.76 -0.64
N PRO A 124 -14.65 12.72 -0.14
CA PRO A 124 -15.48 13.59 -0.97
C PRO A 124 -14.70 14.46 -1.97
N SER A 125 -13.41 14.72 -1.71
CA SER A 125 -12.54 15.48 -2.62
C SER A 125 -12.08 14.66 -3.83
N ASN A 126 -12.24 13.34 -3.82
CA ASN A 126 -11.91 12.48 -4.95
C ASN A 126 -12.91 12.69 -6.09
N LYS A 127 -12.42 13.18 -7.23
CA LYS A 127 -13.26 13.45 -8.40
C LYS A 127 -13.70 12.15 -9.08
N LYS A 128 -14.95 12.12 -9.59
CA LYS A 128 -15.46 11.01 -10.41
C LYS A 128 -14.90 11.00 -11.84
N ARG A 129 -14.67 12.21 -12.37
CA ARG A 129 -14.19 12.47 -13.73
C ARG A 129 -12.86 13.21 -13.65
N HIS A 130 -11.94 12.79 -14.50
CA HIS A 130 -10.56 13.24 -14.54
C HIS A 130 -10.27 13.81 -15.93
N PHE A 131 -9.41 14.82 -15.98
CA PHE A 131 -8.91 15.29 -17.26
C PHE A 131 -7.84 14.32 -17.77
N ILE A 132 -8.08 13.73 -18.94
CA ILE A 132 -7.17 12.83 -19.65
C ILE A 132 -7.03 13.41 -21.05
N ASN A 133 -5.82 13.82 -21.43
CA ASN A 133 -5.54 14.49 -22.72
C ASN A 133 -6.51 15.66 -23.00
N GLY A 134 -6.74 16.51 -22.00
CA GLY A 134 -7.63 17.69 -22.10
C GLY A 134 -9.14 17.40 -22.07
N ARG A 135 -9.57 16.13 -22.02
CA ARG A 135 -11.00 15.75 -21.97
C ARG A 135 -11.38 15.14 -20.62
N LYS A 136 -12.57 15.47 -20.11
CA LYS A 136 -13.11 14.85 -18.88
C LYS A 136 -13.56 13.42 -19.19
N SER A 137 -12.95 12.43 -18.54
CA SER A 137 -13.32 11.02 -18.66
C SER A 137 -13.26 10.31 -17.30
N HIS A 138 -13.78 9.09 -17.21
CA HIS A 138 -13.60 8.23 -16.05
C HIS A 138 -12.21 7.57 -16.09
N LEU A 139 -11.65 7.24 -14.92
CA LEU A 139 -10.46 6.39 -14.89
C LEU A 139 -10.84 5.00 -15.38
N ASN A 140 -10.07 4.51 -16.35
CA ASN A 140 -10.16 3.11 -16.74
C ASN A 140 -9.69 2.21 -15.58
N HIS A 141 -9.96 0.91 -15.74
CA HIS A 141 -9.62 -0.10 -14.75
C HIS A 141 -8.15 -0.07 -14.33
N TYR A 142 -7.22 0.03 -15.29
CA TYR A 142 -5.78 0.10 -15.01
C TYR A 142 -5.40 1.29 -14.12
N HIS A 143 -5.89 2.50 -14.45
CA HIS A 143 -5.60 3.69 -13.64
C HIS A 143 -6.23 3.63 -12.25
N LYS A 144 -7.38 2.96 -12.09
CA LYS A 144 -7.96 2.70 -10.77
C LYS A 144 -7.08 1.75 -9.96
N ALA A 145 -6.62 0.65 -10.56
CA ALA A 145 -5.71 -0.31 -9.93
C ALA A 145 -4.41 0.37 -9.49
N GLU A 146 -3.85 1.24 -10.34
CA GLU A 146 -2.63 2.02 -10.02
C GLU A 146 -2.85 3.01 -8.88
N ALA A 147 -4.01 3.67 -8.84
CA ALA A 147 -4.38 4.55 -7.75
C ALA A 147 -4.43 3.81 -6.42
N VAL A 148 -5.15 2.68 -6.35
CA VAL A 148 -5.32 1.95 -5.11
C VAL A 148 -4.06 1.25 -4.64
N LEU A 149 -3.24 0.70 -5.56
CA LEU A 149 -1.96 0.10 -5.18
C LEU A 149 -0.98 1.15 -4.63
N SER A 150 -0.97 2.35 -5.23
CA SER A 150 -0.16 3.47 -4.73
C SER A 150 -0.63 3.95 -3.36
N LEU A 151 -1.95 4.07 -3.15
CA LEU A 151 -2.51 4.43 -1.84
C LEU A 151 -2.21 3.36 -0.78
N PHE A 152 -2.32 2.07 -1.14
CA PHE A 152 -1.98 0.97 -0.26
C PHE A 152 -0.52 1.02 0.15
N HIS A 153 0.40 1.22 -0.79
CA HIS A 153 1.83 1.36 -0.49
C HIS A 153 2.11 2.48 0.52
N ILE A 154 1.46 3.64 0.35
CA ILE A 154 1.59 4.79 1.25
C ILE A 154 1.00 4.46 2.63
N LEU A 155 -0.20 3.88 2.69
CA LEU A 155 -0.85 3.49 3.94
C LEU A 155 0.02 2.50 4.71
N ARG A 156 0.45 1.42 4.04
CA ARG A 156 1.30 0.38 4.61
C ARG A 156 2.61 0.97 5.16
N ASN A 157 3.29 1.83 4.39
CA ASN A 157 4.53 2.44 4.85
C ASN A 157 4.29 3.32 6.08
N ARG A 158 3.21 4.12 6.10
CA ARG A 158 2.87 4.91 7.29
C ARG A 158 2.58 4.04 8.51
N CYS A 159 1.86 2.94 8.35
CA CYS A 159 1.62 1.98 9.43
C CYS A 159 2.94 1.44 10.02
N TYR A 160 3.85 0.95 9.17
CA TYR A 160 5.10 0.31 9.63
C TYR A 160 6.27 1.27 9.85
N HIS A 161 6.08 2.56 9.60
CA HIS A 161 6.94 3.63 10.10
C HIS A 161 6.36 4.32 11.35
N TRP A 162 5.23 3.81 11.87
CA TRP A 162 4.52 4.35 13.04
C TRP A 162 4.18 5.83 12.87
N GLU A 163 3.79 6.21 11.66
CA GLU A 163 3.33 7.55 11.33
C GLU A 163 1.85 7.74 11.69
N ASN A 164 1.44 9.01 11.78
CA ASN A 164 0.05 9.38 11.98
C ASN A 164 -0.77 9.07 10.69
N ILE A 165 -1.60 8.03 10.73
CA ILE A 165 -2.53 7.64 9.64
C ILE A 165 -3.88 8.38 9.72
N THR A 166 -4.14 9.10 10.82
CA THR A 166 -5.33 9.95 11.00
C THR A 166 -5.11 11.39 10.55
N LYS A 167 -3.90 11.72 10.09
CA LYS A 167 -3.52 13.08 9.71
C LYS A 167 -4.30 13.60 8.51
N VAL A 168 -4.83 14.80 8.67
CA VAL A 168 -5.47 15.58 7.61
C VAL A 168 -4.76 16.91 7.38
N ARG A 169 -5.09 17.60 6.30
CA ARG A 169 -4.66 18.99 6.02
C ARG A 169 -5.90 19.88 5.95
N VAL A 170 -5.86 21.02 6.62
CA VAL A 170 -6.89 22.06 6.47
C VAL A 170 -6.46 23.00 5.34
N GLY A 171 -7.35 23.21 4.37
CA GLY A 171 -7.20 24.15 3.28
C GLY A 171 -7.59 25.58 3.68
N LYS A 172 -7.38 26.54 2.77
CA LYS A 172 -7.63 27.97 3.03
C LYS A 172 -9.08 28.27 3.46
N ASN A 173 -10.03 27.44 3.04
CA ASN A 173 -11.47 27.63 3.31
C ASN A 173 -11.96 26.76 4.48
N GLY A 174 -11.06 26.24 5.34
CA GLY A 174 -11.42 25.30 6.40
C GLY A 174 -11.70 23.87 5.91
N GLN A 175 -11.68 23.62 4.61
CA GLN A 175 -11.91 22.30 4.04
C GLN A 175 -10.77 21.33 4.41
N THR A 176 -11.15 20.14 4.86
CA THR A 176 -10.20 19.09 5.24
C THR A 176 -9.88 18.19 4.05
N TYR A 177 -8.60 17.84 3.91
CA TYR A 177 -8.08 16.95 2.88
C TYR A 177 -7.25 15.83 3.51
N PRO A 178 -7.32 14.60 2.99
CA PRO A 178 -6.53 13.49 3.51
C PRO A 178 -5.04 13.71 3.24
N ARG A 179 -4.16 13.24 4.14
CA ARG A 179 -2.70 13.16 3.87
C ARG A 179 -2.29 11.86 3.20
N LEU A 180 -3.10 10.81 3.35
CA LEU A 180 -3.02 9.59 2.56
C LEU A 180 -3.48 9.89 1.14
N THR A 181 -2.56 10.34 0.29
CA THR A 181 -2.86 10.78 -1.09
C THR A 181 -1.83 10.26 -2.07
N THR A 182 -2.27 9.96 -3.29
CA THR A 182 -1.42 9.70 -4.45
C THR A 182 -1.81 10.62 -5.60
N LYS A 183 -0.90 10.83 -6.55
CA LYS A 183 -1.20 11.54 -7.80
C LYS A 183 -1.32 10.53 -8.93
N ILE A 184 -2.46 10.51 -9.61
CA ILE A 184 -2.68 9.72 -10.82
C ILE A 184 -3.08 10.66 -11.94
N LEU A 185 -2.33 10.59 -13.05
CA LEU A 185 -2.37 11.60 -14.12
C LEU A 185 -2.13 12.99 -13.50
N ASP A 186 -3.15 13.84 -13.46
CA ASP A 186 -3.09 15.18 -12.86
C ASP A 186 -4.04 15.42 -11.68
N ASN A 187 -4.56 14.34 -11.07
CA ASN A 187 -5.47 14.46 -9.94
C ASN A 187 -4.90 13.78 -8.71
N PHE A 188 -5.08 14.45 -7.57
CA PHE A 188 -4.88 13.83 -6.27
C PHE A 188 -6.09 12.96 -5.94
N ILE A 189 -5.80 11.75 -5.48
CA ILE A 189 -6.77 10.82 -4.93
C ILE A 189 -6.29 10.50 -3.52
N GLY A 190 -7.19 10.51 -2.55
CA GLY A 190 -6.84 10.22 -1.17
C GLY A 190 -7.84 9.37 -0.42
N ILE A 191 -7.45 8.96 0.78
CA ILE A 191 -8.28 8.19 1.70
C ILE A 191 -8.46 9.02 2.96
N HIS A 192 -9.71 9.41 3.24
CA HIS A 192 -10.05 10.02 4.51
C HIS A 192 -9.75 9.01 5.64
N PRO A 193 -9.20 9.43 6.79
CA PRO A 193 -8.91 8.52 7.91
C PRO A 193 -10.05 7.58 8.30
N SER A 194 -11.29 8.09 8.29
CA SER A 194 -12.49 7.30 8.62
C SER A 194 -12.89 6.27 7.55
N LYS A 195 -12.19 6.24 6.40
CA LYS A 195 -12.46 5.35 5.26
C LYS A 195 -11.35 4.32 5.03
N ILE A 196 -10.34 4.25 5.90
CA ILE A 196 -9.24 3.27 5.78
C ILE A 196 -9.76 1.83 5.81
N GLU A 197 -10.66 1.51 6.74
CA GLU A 197 -11.27 0.16 6.81
C GLU A 197 -11.93 -0.21 5.48
N LYS A 198 -12.84 0.64 4.99
CA LYS A 198 -13.54 0.43 3.73
C LYS A 198 -12.56 0.27 2.56
N PHE A 199 -11.52 1.08 2.50
CA PHE A 199 -10.48 0.97 1.47
C PHE A 199 -9.79 -0.39 1.49
N LEU A 200 -9.42 -0.89 2.68
CA LEU A 200 -8.79 -2.21 2.82
C LEU A 200 -9.76 -3.34 2.46
N GLU A 201 -11.03 -3.26 2.85
CA GLU A 201 -12.04 -4.25 2.46
C GLU A 201 -12.29 -4.28 0.95
N ASP A 202 -12.40 -3.11 0.32
CA ASP A 202 -12.58 -3.00 -1.12
C ASP A 202 -11.32 -3.52 -1.87
N LEU A 203 -10.13 -3.35 -1.30
CA LEU A 203 -8.88 -3.87 -1.86
C LEU A 203 -8.78 -5.40 -1.73
N LEU A 204 -9.14 -5.96 -0.58
CA LEU A 204 -9.22 -7.43 -0.40
C LEU A 204 -10.23 -8.04 -1.37
N ARG A 205 -11.40 -7.39 -1.53
CA ARG A 205 -12.41 -7.80 -2.51
C ARG A 205 -11.90 -7.77 -3.95
N ALA A 206 -11.01 -6.85 -4.28
CA ALA A 206 -10.40 -6.76 -5.60
C ALA A 206 -9.47 -7.95 -5.93
N PHE A 207 -8.98 -8.69 -4.93
CA PHE A 207 -8.34 -10.00 -5.13
C PHE A 207 -9.37 -11.12 -5.19
N GLY A 208 -10.41 -11.05 -4.36
CA GLY A 208 -11.51 -12.01 -4.36
C GLY A 208 -12.38 -11.91 -3.10
N GLU A 209 -13.66 -12.30 -3.23
CA GLU A 209 -14.61 -12.27 -2.10
C GLU A 209 -14.18 -13.20 -0.96
N ASP A 210 -13.56 -14.35 -1.27
CA ASP A 210 -13.12 -15.30 -0.25
C ASP A 210 -11.97 -14.76 0.59
N LEU A 211 -11.08 -13.95 0.01
CA LEU A 211 -10.02 -13.29 0.77
C LEU A 211 -10.60 -12.23 1.72
N LEU A 212 -11.61 -11.47 1.28
CA LEU A 212 -12.31 -10.54 2.15
C LEU A 212 -13.01 -11.27 3.31
N ARG A 213 -13.69 -12.40 3.02
CA ARG A 213 -14.33 -13.22 4.05
C ARG A 213 -13.30 -13.71 5.07
N TYR A 214 -12.20 -14.29 4.58
CA TYR A 214 -11.09 -14.75 5.43
C TYR A 214 -10.54 -13.64 6.34
N ALA A 215 -10.42 -12.42 5.84
CA ALA A 215 -9.94 -11.27 6.61
C ALA A 215 -10.88 -10.78 7.72
N ASN A 216 -12.14 -11.22 7.69
CA ASN A 216 -13.19 -10.82 8.63
C ASN A 216 -13.65 -11.97 9.55
N HIS A 217 -13.07 -13.16 9.40
CA HIS A 217 -13.20 -14.28 10.34
C HIS A 217 -12.36 -14.03 11.59
#